data_AF-A0A1F3R1B7-F1
#
_entry.id   AF-A0A1F3R1B7-F1
#
_cell.length_a   1.000
_cell.length_b   1.000
_cell.length_c   1.000
_cell.angle_alpha   90.00
_cell.angle_beta   90.00
_cell.angle_gamma   90.00
#
_symmetry.space_group_name_H-M   'P 1'
#
loop_
_entity.id
_entity.type
_entity.pdbx_description
1 polymer ?
#
loop_
_entity_poly.entity_id
_entity_poly.type
_entity_poly.pdbx_seq_one_letter_code
_entity_poly.pdbx_strand_id
1 'polypeptide(L)'
;MKATRPLEYVCFFPISVPTKEGDAYVFLSVDVFSDFAFNTGVETNDDPENILKHIYLLTEHPYFTKHIKAGFTLVLHKYKGLEPRINSIIKPLNGNVLFDGQYVNKVMVPVLKNIFRHTDKPL
;
A
#
# COMPACT_ATOMS: atom_id res chain seq x y z
N MET A 1 11.02 -9.52 7.87
CA MET A 1 11.98 -8.50 7.38
C MET A 1 12.07 -7.36 8.39
N LYS A 2 13.20 -6.65 8.47
CA LYS A 2 13.39 -5.46 9.31
C LYS A 2 13.96 -4.35 8.42
N ALA A 3 13.25 -3.23 8.28
CA ALA A 3 13.70 -2.09 7.51
C ALA A 3 14.81 -1.33 8.27
N THR A 4 15.77 -0.77 7.54
CA THR A 4 16.93 -0.03 8.06
C THR A 4 16.97 1.42 7.58
N ARG A 5 16.14 1.78 6.61
CA ARG A 5 15.99 3.13 6.07
C ARG A 5 14.57 3.40 5.58
N PRO A 6 14.17 4.69 5.44
CA PRO A 6 12.89 5.06 4.84
C PRO A 6 12.72 4.45 3.45
N LEU A 7 11.50 3.99 3.17
CA LEU A 7 11.07 3.40 1.90
C LEU A 7 11.90 2.18 1.48
N GLU A 8 12.50 1.44 2.41
CA GLU A 8 13.15 0.17 2.06
C GLU A 8 12.12 -0.92 1.74
N TYR A 9 11.09 -1.04 2.59
CA TYR A 9 9.95 -1.92 2.39
C TYR A 9 8.68 -1.10 2.51
N VAL A 10 7.87 -1.13 1.45
CA VAL A 10 6.58 -0.45 1.41
C VAL A 10 5.50 -1.49 1.23
N CYS A 11 4.67 -1.69 2.25
CA CYS A 11 3.56 -2.65 2.18
C CYS A 11 2.37 -1.96 1.53
N PHE A 12 1.86 -2.50 0.42
CA PHE A 12 0.66 -2.03 -0.26
C PHE A 12 -0.51 -2.97 0.04
N PHE A 13 -1.62 -2.41 0.51
CA PHE A 13 -2.81 -3.19 0.85
C PHE A 13 -4.08 -2.33 0.71
N PRO A 14 -4.96 -2.65 -0.26
CA PRO A 14 -6.32 -2.11 -0.23
C PRO A 14 -7.10 -2.76 0.92
N ILE A 15 -7.99 -1.99 1.53
CA ILE A 15 -8.92 -2.46 2.57
C ILE A 15 -10.35 -2.23 2.09
N SER A 16 -11.23 -3.22 2.26
CA SER A 16 -12.67 -3.03 2.03
C SER A 16 -13.32 -2.45 3.29
N VAL A 17 -14.10 -1.41 3.10
CA VAL A 17 -14.90 -0.74 4.13
C VAL A 17 -16.36 -0.79 3.68
N PRO A 18 -17.24 -1.49 4.42
CA PRO A 18 -18.66 -1.51 4.11
C PRO A 18 -19.28 -0.11 4.23
N THR A 19 -20.06 0.29 3.23
CA THR A 19 -20.82 1.55 3.23
C THR A 19 -22.31 1.31 2.97
N LYS A 20 -23.13 2.35 3.04
CA LYS A 20 -24.55 2.27 2.68
C LYS A 20 -24.79 2.02 1.18
N GLU A 21 -23.78 2.28 0.34
CA GLU A 21 -23.85 2.20 -1.12
C GLU A 21 -23.11 0.96 -1.68
N GLY A 22 -22.56 0.12 -0.80
CA GLY A 22 -21.71 -1.02 -1.15
C GLY A 22 -20.32 -0.91 -0.52
N ASP A 23 -19.44 -1.85 -0.85
CA ASP A 23 -18.06 -1.83 -0.35
C ASP A 23 -17.24 -0.72 -1.02
N ALA A 24 -16.54 0.06 -0.22
CA ALA A 24 -15.52 1.01 -0.68
C ALA A 24 -14.14 0.43 -0.41
N TYR A 25 -13.24 0.55 -1.39
CA TYR A 25 -11.87 0.06 -1.31
C TYR A 25 -10.93 1.23 -1.08
N VAL A 26 -10.34 1.31 0.11
CA VAL A 26 -9.36 2.35 0.47
C VAL A 26 -7.96 1.82 0.19
N PHE A 27 -7.19 2.53 -0.63
CA PHE A 27 -5.87 2.08 -1.09
C PHE A 27 -4.76 2.68 -0.23
N LEU A 28 -4.24 1.84 0.66
CA LEU A 28 -3.23 2.23 1.63
C LEU A 28 -1.87 1.62 1.29
N SER A 29 -0.81 2.34 1.67
CA SER A 29 0.54 1.80 1.73
C SER A 29 1.24 2.25 3.00
N VAL A 30 2.21 1.49 3.48
CA VAL A 30 2.96 1.81 4.70
C VAL A 30 4.45 1.65 4.45
N ASP A 31 5.21 2.72 4.70
CA ASP A 31 6.66 2.62 4.87
C ASP A 31 6.97 1.96 6.21
N VAL A 32 7.51 0.74 6.18
CA VAL A 32 7.77 -0.05 7.39
C VAL A 32 8.82 0.59 8.29
N PHE A 33 9.71 1.42 7.76
CA PHE A 33 10.74 2.05 8.58
C PHE A 33 10.22 3.22 9.42
N SER A 34 9.42 4.09 8.78
CA SER A 34 8.94 5.33 9.40
C SER A 34 7.54 5.21 9.99
N ASP A 35 6.87 4.08 9.82
CA ASP A 35 5.45 3.85 10.10
C ASP A 35 4.54 4.89 9.40
N PHE A 36 5.02 5.50 8.31
CA PHE A 36 4.26 6.48 7.55
C PHE A 36 3.26 5.78 6.62
N ALA A 37 1.98 6.10 6.78
CA ALA A 37 0.91 5.59 5.95
C ALA A 37 0.60 6.56 4.79
N PHE A 38 0.58 6.03 3.58
CA PHE A 38 0.11 6.68 2.36
C PHE A 38 -1.34 6.27 2.13
N ASN A 39 -2.20 7.25 1.89
CA ASN A 39 -3.52 7.01 1.32
C ASN A 39 -3.52 7.56 -0.11
N THR A 40 -3.72 6.68 -1.08
CA THR A 40 -3.70 7.05 -2.51
C THR A 40 -5.12 7.24 -3.09
N GLY A 41 -6.17 6.94 -2.31
CA GLY A 41 -7.56 7.19 -2.68
C GLY A 41 -8.51 6.07 -2.28
N VAL A 42 -9.75 6.19 -2.78
CA VAL A 42 -10.85 5.26 -2.55
C VAL A 42 -11.50 4.94 -3.89
N GLU A 43 -11.81 3.67 -4.12
CA GLU A 43 -12.52 3.19 -5.32
C GLU A 43 -13.69 2.28 -4.92
N THR A 44 -14.55 1.95 -5.88
CA THR A 44 -15.68 1.03 -5.67
C THR A 44 -15.31 -0.44 -5.86
N ASN A 45 -14.10 -0.75 -6.34
CA ASN A 45 -13.57 -2.10 -6.51
C ASN A 45 -12.05 -2.13 -6.39
N ASP A 46 -11.47 -3.32 -6.28
CA ASP A 46 -10.02 -3.56 -6.28
C ASP A 46 -9.52 -4.29 -7.54
N ASP A 47 -10.15 -3.99 -8.67
CA ASP A 47 -9.80 -4.57 -9.97
C ASP A 47 -8.35 -4.23 -10.36
N PRO A 48 -7.72 -5.02 -11.26
CA PRO A 48 -6.33 -4.83 -11.68
C PRO A 48 -5.95 -3.40 -12.07
N GLU A 49 -6.84 -2.68 -12.75
CA GLU A 49 -6.57 -1.30 -13.18
C GLU A 49 -6.47 -0.34 -11.99
N ASN A 50 -7.35 -0.48 -11.00
CA ASN A 50 -7.29 0.32 -9.79
C ASN A 50 -6.04 -0.01 -8.96
N ILE A 51 -5.66 -1.28 -8.87
CA ILE A 51 -4.40 -1.68 -8.20
C ILE A 51 -3.19 -1.00 -8.82
N LEU A 52 -3.08 -1.03 -10.14
CA LEU A 52 -1.95 -0.43 -10.85
C LEU A 52 -1.98 1.09 -10.79
N LYS A 53 -3.15 1.71 -10.91
CA LYS A 53 -3.35 3.15 -10.69
C LYS A 53 -2.83 3.56 -9.32
N HIS A 54 -3.21 2.86 -8.25
CA HIS A 54 -2.82 3.23 -6.90
C HIS A 54 -1.34 2.96 -6.58
N ILE A 55 -0.73 1.94 -7.20
CA ILE A 55 0.73 1.75 -7.15
C ILE A 55 1.46 2.90 -7.86
N TYR A 56 0.95 3.36 -9.01
CA TYR A 56 1.50 4.53 -9.69
C TYR A 56 1.33 5.81 -8.86
N LEU A 57 0.16 6.04 -8.27
CA LEU A 57 -0.08 7.21 -7.40
C LEU A 57 0.82 7.20 -6.16
N LEU A 58 1.13 6.02 -5.61
CA LEU A 58 2.12 5.90 -4.55
C LEU A 58 3.50 6.41 -4.99
N THR A 59 3.94 6.03 -6.19
CA THR A 59 5.27 6.44 -6.69
C THR A 59 5.36 7.93 -6.98
N GLU A 60 4.23 8.57 -7.30
CA GLU A 60 4.14 10.02 -7.52
C GLU A 60 3.92 10.83 -6.23
N HIS A 61 3.66 10.16 -5.09
CA HIS A 61 3.35 10.86 -3.85
C HIS A 61 4.54 11.74 -3.40
N PRO A 62 4.33 13.03 -3.00
CA PRO A 62 5.42 13.95 -2.70
C PRO A 62 6.39 13.47 -1.61
N TYR A 63 5.87 12.76 -0.60
CA TYR A 63 6.72 12.14 0.41
C TYR A 63 7.54 10.98 -0.17
N PHE A 64 6.97 10.19 -1.08
CA PHE A 64 7.66 9.06 -1.69
C PHE A 64 8.82 9.55 -2.56
N THR A 65 8.52 10.46 -3.49
CA THR A 65 9.51 11.05 -4.42
C THR A 65 10.64 11.76 -3.69
N LYS A 66 10.35 12.46 -2.58
CA LYS A 66 11.36 13.15 -1.78
C LYS A 66 12.31 12.21 -1.03
N HIS A 67 11.87 11.01 -0.65
CA HIS A 67 12.63 10.13 0.25
C HIS A 67 13.18 8.87 -0.43
N ILE A 68 12.78 8.55 -1.67
CA ILE A 68 13.27 7.39 -2.39
C ILE A 68 14.72 7.61 -2.87
N LYS A 69 15.69 7.14 -2.10
CA LYS A 69 17.12 7.39 -2.38
C LYS A 69 17.87 6.21 -3.02
N ALA A 70 17.50 4.97 -2.68
CA ALA A 70 18.30 3.78 -3.01
C ALA A 70 17.45 2.60 -3.54
N GLY A 71 16.27 2.89 -4.07
CA GLY A 71 15.27 1.88 -4.44
C GLY A 71 14.47 1.37 -3.25
N PHE A 72 13.50 0.50 -3.55
CA PHE A 72 12.54 -0.01 -2.56
C PHE A 72 12.04 -1.40 -2.93
N THR A 73 11.43 -2.08 -1.95
CA THR A 73 10.65 -3.29 -2.19
C THR A 73 9.19 -3.02 -1.91
N LEU A 74 8.35 -3.09 -2.94
CA LEU A 74 6.89 -3.09 -2.81
C LEU A 74 6.44 -4.48 -2.38
N VAL A 75 5.86 -4.58 -1.19
CA VAL A 75 5.38 -5.86 -0.64
C VAL A 75 3.86 -5.92 -0.77
N LEU A 76 3.36 -6.96 -1.43
CA LEU A 76 1.92 -7.20 -1.63
C LEU A 76 1.50 -8.54 -1.04
N HIS A 77 0.24 -8.62 -0.61
CA HIS A 77 -0.34 -9.88 -0.11
C HIS A 77 -0.99 -10.73 -1.21
N LYS A 78 -1.41 -10.10 -2.32
CA LYS A 78 -2.03 -10.76 -3.49
C LYS A 78 -1.59 -10.08 -4.79
N TYR A 79 -2.22 -10.42 -5.92
CA TYR A 79 -1.97 -9.86 -7.25
C TYR A 79 -0.69 -10.33 -7.97
N LYS A 80 -0.22 -11.55 -7.69
CA LYS A 80 0.95 -12.12 -8.38
C LYS A 80 0.83 -12.10 -9.91
N GLY A 81 -0.38 -12.28 -10.45
CA GLY A 81 -0.64 -12.18 -11.90
C GLY A 81 -0.39 -10.81 -12.51
N LEU A 82 -0.30 -9.74 -11.71
CA LEU A 82 -0.01 -8.38 -12.17
C LEU A 82 1.47 -8.03 -12.11
N GLU A 83 2.34 -8.95 -11.67
CA GLU A 83 3.77 -8.73 -11.47
C GLU A 83 4.47 -8.02 -12.66
N PRO A 84 4.25 -8.40 -13.93
CA PRO A 84 4.88 -7.70 -15.06
C PRO A 84 4.48 -6.22 -15.15
N ARG A 85 3.19 -5.91 -14.91
CA ARG A 85 2.63 -4.54 -14.96
C ARG A 85 3.05 -3.72 -13.73
N ILE A 86 3.14 -4.34 -12.57
CA ILE A 86 3.70 -3.71 -11.36
C ILE A 86 5.17 -3.36 -11.60
N ASN A 87 5.96 -4.30 -12.13
CA ASN A 87 7.37 -4.07 -12.42
C ASN A 87 7.57 -2.94 -13.44
N SER A 88 6.70 -2.78 -14.45
CA SER A 88 6.81 -1.64 -15.38
C SER A 88 6.63 -0.28 -14.70
N ILE A 89 5.91 -0.22 -13.57
CA ILE A 89 5.74 1.01 -12.78
C ILE A 89 6.95 1.24 -11.86
N ILE A 90 7.41 0.21 -11.15
CA ILE A 90 8.37 0.39 -10.04
C ILE A 90 9.84 0.25 -10.45
N LYS A 91 10.16 -0.48 -11.53
CA LYS A 91 11.55 -0.69 -11.98
C LYS A 91 12.31 0.59 -12.32
N PRO A 92 11.71 1.61 -12.97
CA PRO A 92 12.36 2.91 -13.19
C PRO A 92 12.84 3.60 -11.90
N LEU A 93 12.27 3.24 -10.76
CA LEU A 93 12.60 3.77 -9.44
C LEU A 93 13.48 2.80 -8.62
N ASN A 94 14.16 1.86 -9.28
CA ASN A 94 14.91 0.77 -8.65
C ASN A 94 14.06 -0.06 -7.67
N GLY A 95 12.77 -0.22 -8.00
CA GLY A 95 11.82 -1.01 -7.23
C GLY A 95 11.91 -2.51 -7.51
N ASN A 96 11.63 -3.31 -6.48
CA ASN A 96 11.39 -4.73 -6.58
C ASN A 96 10.02 -5.07 -6.00
N VAL A 97 9.39 -6.12 -6.49
CA VAL A 97 8.13 -6.62 -5.96
C VAL A 97 8.37 -7.90 -5.16
N LEU A 98 7.72 -7.99 -4.00
CA LEU A 98 7.71 -9.18 -3.15
C LEU A 98 6.28 -9.52 -2.78
N PHE A 99 5.89 -10.78 -2.98
CA PHE A 99 4.58 -11.27 -2.56
C PHE A 99 4.71 -12.03 -1.24
N ASP A 100 4.37 -11.35 -0.13
CA ASP A 100 4.45 -11.89 1.23
C ASP A 100 3.24 -11.43 2.04
N GLY A 101 2.16 -12.21 1.97
CA GLY A 101 0.91 -11.92 2.67
C GLY A 101 1.04 -11.99 4.20
N GLN A 102 1.93 -12.83 4.73
CA GLN A 102 2.15 -12.90 6.18
C GLN A 102 2.80 -11.61 6.68
N TYR A 103 3.78 -11.09 5.93
CA TYR A 103 4.42 -9.82 6.27
C TYR A 103 3.49 -8.63 6.13
N VAL A 104 2.73 -8.55 5.03
CA VAL A 104 1.73 -7.48 4.85
C VAL A 104 0.70 -7.52 5.97
N ASN A 105 0.17 -8.68 6.34
CA ASN A 105 -0.77 -8.80 7.45
C ASN A 105 -0.16 -8.33 8.78
N LYS A 106 1.10 -8.68 9.05
CA LYS A 106 1.80 -8.23 10.27
C LYS A 106 1.90 -6.69 10.34
N VAL A 107 2.11 -6.02 9.22
CA VAL A 107 2.20 -4.55 9.13
C VAL A 107 0.82 -3.89 9.12
N MET A 108 -0.15 -4.47 8.41
CA MET A 108 -1.49 -3.91 8.24
C MET A 108 -2.32 -3.94 9.54
N VAL A 109 -2.25 -5.01 10.33
CA VAL A 109 -3.10 -5.20 11.51
C VAL A 109 -2.98 -4.04 12.52
N PRO A 110 -1.79 -3.57 12.92
CA PRO A 110 -1.64 -2.40 13.78
C PRO A 110 -2.25 -1.12 13.17
N VAL A 111 -2.09 -0.91 11.86
CA VAL A 111 -2.64 0.28 11.17
C VAL A 111 -4.16 0.26 11.20
N LEU A 112 -4.78 -0.87 10.86
CA LEU A 112 -6.23 -1.03 10.93
C LEU A 112 -6.77 -0.81 12.34
N LYS A 113 -6.09 -1.35 13.36
CA LYS A 113 -6.49 -1.13 14.76
C LYS A 113 -6.47 0.35 15.13
N ASN A 114 -5.53 1.14 14.62
CA ASN A 114 -5.48 2.58 14.87
C ASN A 114 -6.56 3.34 14.10
N ILE A 115 -6.85 2.95 12.84
CA ILE A 115 -7.93 3.56 12.04
C ILE A 115 -9.29 3.32 12.69
N PHE A 116 -9.61 2.06 13.04
CA PHE A 116 -10.92 1.68 13.58
C PHE A 116 -11.10 1.97 15.08
N ARG A 117 -10.03 2.23 15.83
CA ARG A 117 -10.14 2.67 17.24
C ARG A 117 -10.89 3.99 17.41
N HIS A 118 -10.97 4.80 16.35
CA HIS A 118 -11.62 6.10 16.40
C HIS A 118 -13.04 6.10 15.82
N THR A 119 -13.53 4.97 15.30
CA THR A 119 -14.87 4.83 14.71
C THR A 119 -15.94 4.35 15.69
N ASP A 120 -15.60 4.04 16.95
CA ASP A 120 -16.56 3.67 18.01
C ASP A 120 -17.35 4.87 18.59
N LYS A 121 -17.32 6.04 17.94
CA LYS A 121 -18.26 7.12 18.23
C LYS A 121 -19.44 7.02 17.26
N PRO A 122 -20.68 6.81 17.74
CA PRO A 122 -21.84 6.82 16.88
C PRO A 122 -21.98 8.21 16.23
N LEU A 123 -22.25 8.22 14.92
CA LEU A 123 -22.76 9.38 14.18
C LEU A 123 -24.12 9.80 14.74
#